data_AF-A0A9E5NGH0-F1
#
_entry.id   AF-A0A9E5NGH0-F1
#
_cell.length_a   1.000
_cell.length_b   1.000
_cell.length_c   1.000
_cell.angle_alpha   90.00
_cell.angle_beta   90.00
_cell.angle_gamma   90.00
#
_symmetry.space_group_name_H-M   'P 1'
#
loop_
_entity.id
_entity.type
_entity.pdbx_description
1 polymer ?
#
loop_
_entity_poly.entity_id
_entity_poly.type
_entity_poly.pdbx_seq_one_letter_code
_entity_poly.pdbx_strand_id
1 'polypeptide(L)'
;MVTRIANHHAYPRRRLGEEPLPTKVLEVKNLATRFHTQDGVVHAVNGVSFDTEEGETLGIVGESGCGKSVSVLSVMRLLPQPPAEIKADSVRFGG
;
A
#
# COMPACT_ATOMS: atom_id res chain seq x y z
N MET A 1 3.63 -10.02 -4.55
CA MET A 1 4.43 -9.18 -5.47
C MET A 1 3.66 -7.90 -5.74
N VAL A 2 4.29 -6.74 -5.55
CA VAL A 2 3.73 -5.45 -5.95
C VAL A 2 4.09 -5.23 -7.41
N THR A 3 3.13 -4.87 -8.24
CA THR A 3 3.33 -4.59 -9.67
C THR A 3 2.84 -3.18 -9.98
N ARG A 4 3.53 -2.51 -10.90
CA ARG A 4 3.21 -1.16 -11.34
C ARG A 4 2.66 -1.21 -12.75
N ILE A 5 1.51 -0.59 -12.97
CA ILE A 5 0.91 -0.41 -14.29
C ILE A 5 0.92 1.09 -14.57
N ALA A 6 1.74 1.50 -15.53
CA ALA A 6 1.69 2.85 -16.05
C ALA A 6 0.39 3.02 -16.85
N ASN A 7 -0.51 3.88 -16.39
CA ASN A 7 -1.71 4.21 -17.17
C ASN A 7 -1.38 5.32 -18.17
N HIS A 8 -1.66 5.07 -19.45
CA HIS A 8 -1.63 6.09 -20.50
C HIS A 8 -2.94 6.90 -20.59
N HIS A 9 -3.89 6.70 -19.66
CA HIS A 9 -5.08 7.54 -19.60
C HIS A 9 -4.70 8.95 -19.13
N ALA A 10 -4.67 9.85 -20.11
CA ALA A 10 -4.26 11.23 -19.97
C ALA A 10 -4.98 11.94 -18.81
N TYR A 11 -4.19 12.45 -17.89
CA TYR A 11 -4.58 13.54 -17.01
C TYR A 11 -5.20 14.67 -17.85
N PRO A 12 -6.28 15.34 -17.42
CA PRO A 12 -6.86 16.47 -18.16
C PRO A 12 -5.78 17.51 -18.47
N ARG A 13 -5.74 17.97 -19.73
CA ARG A 13 -4.70 18.86 -20.31
C ARG A 13 -4.34 20.00 -19.36
N ARG A 14 -3.18 19.88 -18.70
CA ARG A 14 -2.51 21.00 -17.99
C ARG A 14 -1.96 22.00 -19.01
N ARG A 15 -1.72 23.23 -18.56
CA ARG A 15 -1.05 24.26 -19.38
C ARG A 15 0.36 23.77 -19.78
N LEU A 16 0.76 23.96 -21.04
CA LEU A 16 2.13 23.71 -21.49
C LEU A 16 3.10 24.50 -20.60
N GLY A 17 4.04 23.81 -19.95
CA GLY A 17 5.15 24.45 -19.20
C GLY A 17 5.41 23.90 -17.79
N GLU A 18 4.54 23.07 -17.23
CA GLU A 18 4.70 22.49 -15.90
C GLU A 18 4.92 20.97 -16.03
N GLU A 19 6.18 20.52 -16.12
CA GLU A 19 6.50 19.10 -15.93
C GLU A 19 6.29 18.79 -14.45
N PRO A 20 5.28 17.99 -14.06
CA PRO A 20 5.08 17.71 -12.65
C PRO A 20 6.27 16.92 -12.12
N LEU A 21 6.83 17.38 -11.00
CA LEU A 21 7.60 16.48 -10.17
C LEU A 21 6.68 15.31 -9.77
N PRO A 22 7.11 14.05 -9.93
CA PRO A 22 6.29 12.91 -9.57
C PRO A 22 5.84 13.05 -8.12
N THR A 23 4.54 13.31 -7.95
CA THR A 23 3.95 13.53 -6.63
C THR A 23 3.48 12.18 -6.12
N LYS A 24 4.16 11.65 -5.11
CA LYS A 24 3.73 10.42 -4.43
C LYS A 24 2.37 10.66 -3.78
N VAL A 25 1.34 9.96 -4.24
CA VAL A 25 -0.01 10.05 -3.63
C VAL A 25 -0.17 9.07 -2.46
N LEU A 26 0.63 8.01 -2.42
CA LEU A 26 0.74 7.08 -1.30
C LEU A 26 2.21 6.69 -1.11
N GLU A 27 2.71 6.73 0.13
CA GLU A 27 3.98 6.12 0.52
C GLU A 27 3.78 5.26 1.77
N VAL A 28 4.18 3.99 1.68
CA VAL A 28 4.13 3.00 2.76
C VAL A 28 5.54 2.48 3.00
N LYS A 29 6.03 2.62 4.24
CA LYS A 29 7.34 2.13 4.67
C LYS A 29 7.21 1.12 5.79
N ASN A 30 7.80 -0.05 5.58
CA ASN A 30 7.96 -1.13 6.55
C ASN A 30 6.65 -1.57 7.22
N LEU A 31 5.59 -1.70 6.44
CA LEU A 31 4.29 -2.16 6.94
C LEU A 31 4.39 -3.63 7.36
N ALA A 32 4.03 -3.90 8.61
CA ALA A 32 3.92 -5.23 9.18
C ALA A 32 2.57 -5.38 9.90
N THR A 33 1.92 -6.52 9.68
CA THR A 33 0.64 -6.84 10.30
C THR A 33 0.68 -8.24 10.87
N ARG A 34 0.36 -8.34 12.16
CA ARG A 34 0.34 -9.58 12.93
C ARG A 34 -1.06 -9.82 13.46
N PHE A 35 -1.47 -11.08 13.53
CA PHE A 35 -2.71 -11.48 14.20
C PHE A 35 -2.35 -12.36 15.38
N HIS A 36 -2.85 -12.01 16.56
CA HIS A 36 -2.72 -12.82 17.77
C HIS A 36 -3.89 -13.81 17.82
N THR A 37 -3.61 -15.08 17.55
CA THR A 37 -4.60 -16.16 17.60
C THR A 37 -4.35 -17.06 18.80
N GLN A 38 -5.27 -17.99 19.09
CA GLN A 38 -5.08 -18.98 20.15
C GLN A 38 -3.91 -19.93 19.86
N ASP A 39 -3.63 -20.19 18.57
CA ASP A 39 -2.55 -21.08 18.11
C ASP A 39 -1.21 -20.36 17.94
N GLY A 40 -1.14 -19.06 18.24
CA GLY A 40 0.08 -18.25 18.19
C GLY A 40 -0.04 -16.99 17.33
N VAL A 41 1.11 -16.43 16.96
CA VAL A 41 1.18 -15.18 16.18
C VAL A 41 1.27 -15.50 14.70
N VAL A 42 0.28 -15.06 13.91
CA VAL A 42 0.30 -15.15 12.45
C VAL A 42 0.91 -13.87 11.87
N HIS A 43 2.00 -14.04 11.14
CA HIS A 43 2.74 -12.98 10.45
C HIS A 43 2.18 -12.75 9.04
N ALA A 44 1.06 -12.04 8.95
CA ALA A 44 0.32 -11.86 7.70
C ALA A 44 0.97 -10.88 6.72
N VAL A 45 1.69 -9.86 7.21
CA VAL A 45 2.48 -8.93 6.39
C VAL A 45 3.82 -8.67 7.10
N ASN A 46 4.93 -8.78 6.37
CA ASN A 46 6.29 -8.74 6.93
C ASN A 46 7.13 -7.61 6.31
N GLY A 47 6.98 -6.39 6.82
CA GLY A 47 7.87 -5.26 6.51
C GLY A 47 7.83 -4.80 5.04
N VAL A 48 6.65 -4.79 4.43
CA VAL A 48 6.51 -4.40 3.02
C VAL A 48 6.57 -2.89 2.86
N SER A 49 7.23 -2.43 1.80
CA SER A 49 7.31 -1.01 1.44
C SER A 49 6.93 -0.83 -0.02
N PHE A 50 6.09 0.16 -0.30
CA PHE A 50 5.65 0.52 -1.65
C PHE A 50 5.12 1.94 -1.68
N ASP A 51 5.11 2.54 -2.86
CA ASP A 51 4.51 3.85 -3.11
C ASP A 51 3.79 3.84 -4.44
N THR A 52 2.96 4.86 -4.66
CA THR A 52 2.31 5.11 -5.94
C THR A 52 2.32 6.60 -6.23
N GLU A 53 2.61 6.94 -7.48
CA GLU A 53 2.61 8.32 -7.96
C GLU A 53 1.24 8.72 -8.52
N GLU A 54 1.02 10.01 -8.70
CA GLU A 54 -0.17 10.52 -9.37
C GLU A 54 -0.30 9.94 -10.79
N GLY A 55 -1.47 9.37 -11.11
CA GLY A 55 -1.75 8.75 -12.41
C GLY A 55 -1.24 7.31 -12.57
N GLU A 56 -0.52 6.78 -11.59
CA GLU A 56 -0.08 5.39 -11.59
C GLU A 56 -1.17 4.44 -11.06
N THR A 57 -1.20 3.21 -11.59
CA THR A 57 -1.98 2.12 -11.00
C THR A 57 -1.04 1.11 -10.33
N LEU A 58 -1.15 0.99 -9.01
CA LEU A 58 -0.45 -0.01 -8.22
C LEU A 58 -1.31 -1.28 -8.06
N GLY A 59 -0.80 -2.42 -8.51
CA GLY A 59 -1.40 -3.73 -8.30
C GLY A 59 -0.68 -4.53 -7.22
N ILE A 60 -1.42 -5.23 -6.35
CA ILE A 60 -0.86 -6.21 -5.42
C ILE A 60 -1.32 -7.59 -5.85
N VAL A 61 -0.38 -8.45 -6.27
CA VAL A 61 -0.65 -9.79 -6.83
C VAL A 61 0.09 -10.88 -6.06
N GLY A 62 -0.38 -12.13 -6.17
CA GLY A 62 0.16 -13.29 -5.45
C GLY A 62 -0.91 -14.35 -5.15
N GLU A 63 -0.49 -15.47 -4.56
CA GLU A 63 -1.36 -16.61 -4.22
C GLU A 63 -2.38 -16.29 -3.12
N SER A 64 -3.42 -17.11 -3.00
CA SER A 64 -4.37 -17.01 -1.89
C SER A 64 -3.62 -17.11 -0.55
N GLY A 65 -3.99 -16.28 0.43
CA GLY A 65 -3.35 -16.28 1.75
C GLY A 65 -2.02 -15.53 1.88
N CYS A 66 -1.41 -15.03 0.80
CA CYS A 66 -0.10 -14.37 0.87
C CYS A 66 -0.10 -12.93 1.45
N GLY A 67 -1.20 -12.48 2.07
CA GLY A 67 -1.28 -11.16 2.73
C GLY A 67 -1.70 -9.97 1.86
N LYS A 68 -2.21 -10.18 0.63
CA LYS A 68 -2.64 -9.08 -0.28
C LYS A 68 -3.72 -8.19 0.33
N SER A 69 -4.88 -8.77 0.67
CA SER A 69 -6.00 -8.03 1.25
C SER A 69 -5.62 -7.45 2.62
N VAL A 70 -4.84 -8.19 3.41
CA VAL A 70 -4.34 -7.71 4.71
C VAL A 70 -3.48 -6.46 4.52
N SER A 71 -2.60 -6.42 3.51
CA SER A 71 -1.76 -5.24 3.22
C SER A 71 -2.62 -4.01 2.94
N VAL A 72 -3.62 -4.13 2.06
CA VAL A 72 -4.52 -3.01 1.70
C VAL A 72 -5.34 -2.55 2.91
N LEU A 73 -5.96 -3.48 3.63
CA LEU A 73 -6.77 -3.17 4.81
C LEU A 73 -5.93 -2.57 5.94
N SER A 74 -4.66 -2.95 6.06
CA SER A 74 -3.73 -2.40 7.06
C SER A 74 -3.38 -0.94 6.77
N VAL A 75 -3.09 -0.61 5.49
CA VAL A 75 -2.87 0.78 5.05
C VAL A 75 -4.09 1.65 5.33
N MET A 76 -5.29 1.12 5.06
CA MET A 76 -6.56 1.83 5.28
C MET A 76 -7.04 1.83 6.74
N ARG A 77 -6.33 1.14 7.65
CA ARG A 77 -6.73 0.94 9.05
C ARG A 77 -8.14 0.35 9.24
N LEU A 78 -8.49 -0.64 8.42
CA LEU A 78 -9.81 -1.30 8.43
C LEU A 78 -9.83 -2.67 9.11
N LEU A 79 -8.69 -3.17 9.59
CA LEU A 79 -8.65 -4.44 10.33
C LEU A 79 -9.12 -4.23 11.78
N PRO A 80 -9.89 -5.18 12.36
CA PRO A 80 -10.28 -5.13 13.76
C PRO A 80 -9.06 -5.27 14.67
N GLN A 81 -8.94 -4.38 15.65
CA GLN A 81 -7.86 -4.39 16.64
C GLN A 81 -8.48 -4.40 18.06
N PRO A 82 -8.40 -5.52 18.82
CA PRO A 82 -7.79 -6.82 18.50
C PRO A 82 -8.59 -7.68 17.48
N PRO A 83 -8.02 -8.76 16.90
CA PRO A 83 -6.70 -9.36 17.19
C PRO A 83 -5.55 -8.84 16.32
N ALA A 84 -5.80 -7.90 15.41
CA ALA A 84 -4.76 -7.37 14.53
C ALA A 84 -3.87 -6.34 15.23
N GLU A 85 -2.57 -6.46 15.00
CA GLU A 85 -1.55 -5.48 15.36
C GLU A 85 -0.90 -4.97 14.06
N ILE A 86 -1.09 -3.69 13.77
CA ILE A 86 -0.53 -3.03 12.59
C ILE A 86 0.63 -2.14 13.04
N LYS A 87 1.80 -2.32 12.42
CA LYS A 87 3.01 -1.52 12.60
C LYS A 87 3.53 -1.05 11.25
N ALA A 88 4.04 0.17 11.19
CA ALA A 88 4.71 0.70 10.01
C ALA A 88 5.67 1.81 10.45
N ASP A 89 6.74 2.04 9.70
CA ASP A 89 7.61 3.20 9.93
C ASP A 89 6.91 4.48 9.47
N SER A 90 6.21 4.43 8.32
CA SER A 90 5.33 5.51 7.88
C SER A 90 4.26 5.05 6.90
N VAL A 91 3.08 5.66 6.97
CA VAL A 91 2.03 5.61 5.94
C VAL A 91 1.59 7.04 5.66
N ARG A 92 1.84 7.55 4.44
CA ARG A 92 1.57 8.93 4.03
C ARG A 92 0.66 8.96 2.81
N PHE A 93 -0.34 9.84 2.85
CA PHE A 93 -1.23 10.13 1.73
C PHE A 93 -0.98 11.57 1.26
N GLY A 94 -0.80 11.78 -0.05
CA GLY A 94 -0.60 13.10 -0.64
C GLY A 94 0.80 13.71 -0.52
N GLY A 95 1.79 12.94 -0.05
CA GLY A 95 3.16 13.41 0.20
C GLY A 95 3.42 13.79 1.65
#